data_AF-A0A7C3Y064-F1
#
_entry.id   AF-A0A7C3Y064-F1
#
_cell.length_a   1.000
_cell.length_b   1.000
_cell.length_c   1.000
_cell.angle_alpha   90.00
_cell.angle_beta   90.00
_cell.angle_gamma   90.00
#
_symmetry.space_group_name_H-M   'P 1'
#
loop_
_entity.id
_entity.type
_entity.pdbx_description
1 polymer ?
#
loop_
_entity_poly.entity_id
_entity_poly.type
_entity_poly.pdbx_seq_one_letter_code
_entity_poly.pdbx_strand_id
1 'polypeptide(L)'
;LRAARNAAWLLEGVHDFAAFCRRESGRRTVAELERAIVRKAGSTIVMDFIAHHFLWQQVRRMVTAIVSAGCGRLDPDELREILERPEGRGIRPASPDGLFLVEVKYRGMRFPIDAAAKRRFLSYLSGSERLVCRAMAEMLNNKL
;
A
#
# COMPACT_ATOMS: atom_id res chain seq x y z
N LEU A 1 -12.07 -10.64 -6.63
CA LEU A 1 -10.74 -9.99 -6.64
C LEU A 1 -10.40 -9.20 -7.90
N ARG A 2 -11.05 -9.41 -9.06
CA ARG A 2 -10.73 -8.68 -10.30
C ARG A 2 -10.78 -7.16 -10.12
N ALA A 3 -11.88 -6.62 -9.58
CA ALA A 3 -12.00 -5.19 -9.31
C ALA A 3 -10.91 -4.65 -8.38
N ALA A 4 -10.62 -5.34 -7.27
CA ALA A 4 -9.54 -4.97 -6.35
C ALA A 4 -8.15 -4.95 -7.04
N ARG A 5 -7.87 -5.91 -7.92
CA ARG A 5 -6.61 -5.96 -8.68
C ARG A 5 -6.51 -4.80 -9.68
N ASN A 6 -7.60 -4.48 -10.37
CA ASN A 6 -7.64 -3.33 -11.28
C ASN A 6 -7.43 -2.03 -10.51
N ALA A 7 -8.07 -1.85 -9.36
CA ALA A 7 -7.89 -0.68 -8.51
C ALA A 7 -6.44 -0.54 -8.01
N ALA A 8 -5.80 -1.65 -7.64
CA ALA A 8 -4.39 -1.65 -7.26
C ALA A 8 -3.49 -1.22 -8.43
N TRP A 9 -3.75 -1.76 -9.62
CA TRP A 9 -3.00 -1.40 -10.83
C TRP A 9 -3.13 0.09 -11.21
N LEU A 10 -4.31 0.69 -11.04
CA LEU A 10 -4.52 2.13 -11.28
C LEU A 10 -3.69 3.04 -10.38
N LEU A 11 -3.27 2.56 -9.21
CA LEU A 11 -2.45 3.30 -8.27
C LEU A 11 -0.95 3.23 -8.61
N GLU A 12 -0.52 2.32 -9.49
CA GLU A 12 0.89 2.22 -9.90
C GLU A 12 1.30 3.43 -10.77
N GLY A 13 2.56 3.85 -10.65
CA GLY A 13 3.11 5.02 -11.34
C GLY A 13 3.23 6.27 -10.46
N VAL A 14 3.48 7.41 -11.12
CA VAL A 14 3.66 8.72 -10.47
C VAL A 14 2.32 9.45 -10.40
N HIS A 15 1.85 9.74 -9.19
CA HIS A 15 0.55 10.40 -8.96
C HIS A 15 0.64 11.46 -7.87
N ASP A 16 -0.27 12.41 -7.88
CA ASP A 16 -0.57 13.21 -6.69
C ASP A 16 -1.46 12.39 -5.74
N PHE A 17 -0.86 11.85 -4.69
CA PHE A 17 -1.52 11.04 -3.68
C PHE A 17 -2.18 11.88 -2.56
N ALA A 18 -2.50 13.15 -2.80
CA ALA A 18 -3.13 14.04 -1.81
C ALA A 18 -4.43 13.47 -1.20
N ALA A 19 -5.26 12.78 -1.99
CA ALA A 19 -6.46 12.10 -1.49
C ALA A 19 -6.15 10.84 -0.67
N PHE A 20 -4.96 10.27 -0.88
CA PHE A 20 -4.49 9.05 -0.26
C PHE A 20 -3.52 9.29 0.87
N CYS A 21 -3.24 10.51 1.31
CA CYS A 21 -2.36 10.76 2.45
C CYS A 21 -3.03 11.63 3.52
N ARG A 22 -2.45 11.66 4.72
CA ARG A 22 -2.72 12.75 5.66
C ARG A 22 -1.93 13.97 5.17
N ARG A 23 -2.64 15.02 4.76
CA ARG A 23 -1.99 16.27 4.35
C ARG A 23 -1.25 16.89 5.52
N GLU A 24 -0.02 17.34 5.25
CA GLU A 24 0.77 18.18 6.14
C GLU A 24 1.18 19.44 5.38
N SER A 25 1.10 20.59 6.05
CA SER A 25 1.50 21.85 5.44
C SER A 25 2.96 21.79 4.97
N GLY A 26 3.21 22.26 3.74
CA GLY A 26 4.56 22.30 3.17
C GLY A 26 5.13 20.97 2.67
N ARG A 27 4.40 19.84 2.76
CA ARG A 27 4.86 18.55 2.22
C ARG A 27 4.29 18.26 0.83
N ARG A 28 5.14 17.80 -0.09
CA ARG A 28 4.74 17.32 -1.41
C ARG A 28 3.91 16.04 -1.28
N THR A 29 2.87 15.93 -2.10
CA THR A 29 1.96 14.78 -2.17
C THR A 29 2.14 13.93 -3.43
N VAL A 30 3.04 14.34 -4.33
CA VAL A 30 3.45 13.54 -5.48
C VAL A 30 4.44 12.48 -5.04
N ALA A 31 4.15 11.22 -5.37
CA ALA A 31 5.01 10.06 -5.11
C ALA A 31 4.88 9.04 -6.25
N GLU A 32 5.82 8.09 -6.31
CA GLU A 32 5.80 6.98 -7.26
C GLU A 32 5.50 5.67 -6.51
N LEU A 33 4.47 4.96 -6.94
CA LEU A 33 4.18 3.60 -6.50
C LEU A 33 4.66 2.65 -7.59
N GLU A 34 5.76 1.94 -7.34
CA GLU A 34 6.32 1.00 -8.32
C GLU A 34 5.37 -0.16 -8.59
N ARG A 35 4.80 -0.76 -7.53
CA ARG A 35 3.92 -1.93 -7.63
C ARG A 35 2.87 -1.99 -6.53
N ALA A 36 1.69 -2.51 -6.89
CA ALA A 36 0.59 -2.82 -5.99
C ALA A 36 -0.02 -4.19 -6.36
N ILE A 37 0.22 -5.21 -5.53
CA ILE A 37 -0.14 -6.60 -5.81
C ILE A 37 -1.24 -7.08 -4.87
N VAL A 38 -2.36 -7.59 -5.42
CA VAL A 38 -3.48 -8.14 -4.63
C VAL A 38 -3.65 -9.63 -4.90
N ARG A 39 -3.47 -10.44 -3.85
CA ARG A 39 -3.55 -11.91 -3.92
C ARG A 39 -4.38 -12.49 -2.77
N LYS A 40 -4.99 -13.66 -3.03
CA LYS A 40 -5.67 -14.47 -2.01
C LYS A 40 -4.67 -15.48 -1.43
N ALA A 41 -4.69 -15.68 -0.13
CA ALA A 41 -3.94 -16.72 0.58
C ALA A 41 -4.87 -17.36 1.62
N GLY A 42 -5.46 -18.51 1.28
CA GLY A 42 -6.52 -19.11 2.10
C GLY A 42 -7.74 -18.19 2.21
N SER A 43 -8.20 -17.90 3.42
CA SER A 43 -9.27 -16.93 3.71
C SER A 43 -8.79 -15.47 3.72
N THR A 44 -7.48 -15.23 3.63
CA THR A 44 -6.85 -13.92 3.76
C THR A 44 -6.60 -13.25 2.40
N ILE A 45 -6.80 -11.94 2.33
CA ILE A 45 -6.35 -11.10 1.21
C ILE A 45 -5.04 -10.43 1.62
N VAL A 46 -4.01 -10.60 0.78
CA VAL A 46 -2.71 -9.97 0.95
C VAL A 46 -2.51 -8.90 -0.11
N MET A 47 -2.11 -7.70 0.32
CA MET A 47 -1.77 -6.57 -0.53
C MET A 47 -0.31 -6.18 -0.34
N ASP A 48 0.48 -6.18 -1.40
CA ASP A 48 1.90 -5.78 -1.38
C ASP A 48 2.07 -4.46 -2.11
N PHE A 49 2.71 -3.48 -1.45
CA PHE A 49 3.02 -2.17 -2.03
C PHE A 49 4.53 -1.97 -2.05
N ILE A 50 5.07 -1.59 -3.21
CA ILE A 50 6.50 -1.30 -3.40
C ILE A 50 6.63 0.13 -3.89
N ALA A 51 7.49 0.93 -3.25
CA ALA A 51 7.78 2.30 -3.63
C ALA A 51 9.14 2.75 -3.08
N HIS A 52 9.68 3.86 -3.58
CA HIS A 52 10.86 4.48 -2.98
C HIS A 52 10.59 5.05 -1.58
N HIS A 53 9.42 5.63 -1.41
CA HIS A 53 8.94 6.17 -0.14
C HIS A 53 7.42 6.15 -0.12
N PHE A 54 6.85 6.25 1.08
CA PHE A 54 5.41 6.40 1.25
C PHE A 54 5.10 7.69 2.00
N LEU A 55 4.03 8.36 1.60
CA LEU A 55 3.47 9.52 2.31
C LEU A 55 2.78 9.07 3.60
N TRP A 56 2.50 10.03 4.48
CA TRP A 56 1.84 9.72 5.75
C TRP A 56 0.46 9.09 5.53
N GLN A 57 0.29 7.87 6.06
CA GLN A 57 -0.92 7.04 5.91
C GLN A 57 -1.21 6.54 4.49
N GLN A 58 -0.31 6.73 3.51
CA GLN A 58 -0.55 6.41 2.09
C GLN A 58 -1.06 4.99 1.89
N VAL A 59 -0.31 4.02 2.38
CA VAL A 59 -0.63 2.59 2.24
C VAL A 59 -2.01 2.27 2.79
N ARG A 60 -2.35 2.75 4.00
CA ARG A 60 -3.63 2.45 4.65
C ARG A 60 -4.82 3.05 3.88
N ARG A 61 -4.64 4.17 3.20
CA ARG A 61 -5.70 4.81 2.42
C ARG A 61 -5.85 4.16 1.04
N MET A 62 -4.74 3.77 0.40
CA MET A 62 -4.78 2.93 -0.81
C MET A 62 -5.50 1.60 -0.55
N VAL A 63 -5.23 0.97 0.59
CA VAL A 63 -5.94 -0.25 1.02
C VAL A 63 -7.44 -0.03 1.11
N THR A 64 -7.91 1.07 1.72
CA THR A 64 -9.34 1.40 1.75
C THR A 64 -9.93 1.50 0.35
N ALA A 65 -9.25 2.19 -0.58
CA ALA A 65 -9.70 2.32 -1.97
C ALA A 65 -9.82 0.95 -2.66
N ILE A 66 -8.79 0.12 -2.56
CA ILE A 66 -8.75 -1.22 -3.16
C ILE A 66 -9.84 -2.12 -2.58
N VAL A 67 -10.06 -2.07 -1.27
CA VAL A 67 -11.12 -2.83 -0.59
C VAL A 67 -12.49 -2.34 -1.04
N SER A 68 -12.73 -1.04 -1.09
CA SER A 68 -14.00 -0.46 -1.56
C SER A 68 -14.29 -0.87 -3.00
N ALA A 69 -13.31 -0.80 -3.90
CA ALA A 69 -13.46 -1.27 -5.27
C ALA A 69 -13.71 -2.79 -5.34
N GLY A 70 -13.00 -3.57 -4.53
CA GLY A 70 -13.22 -5.01 -4.41
C GLY A 70 -14.62 -5.40 -3.94
N CYS A 71 -15.26 -4.54 -3.13
CA CYS A 71 -16.62 -4.69 -2.63
C CYS A 71 -17.68 -3.99 -3.49
N GLY A 72 -17.31 -3.35 -4.61
CA GLY A 72 -18.25 -2.60 -5.47
C GLY A 72 -18.75 -1.28 -4.89
N ARG A 73 -18.06 -0.71 -3.89
CA ARG A 73 -18.39 0.59 -3.25
C ARG A 73 -17.61 1.77 -3.83
N LEU A 74 -16.65 1.50 -4.71
CA LEU A 74 -15.84 2.53 -5.39
C LEU A 74 -15.64 2.06 -6.82
N ASP A 75 -16.12 2.86 -7.77
CA ASP A 75 -15.96 2.54 -9.19
C ASP A 75 -14.52 2.81 -9.66
N PRO A 76 -13.95 2.03 -10.61
CA PRO A 76 -12.63 2.30 -11.15
C PRO A 76 -12.48 3.69 -11.79
N ASP A 77 -13.53 4.23 -12.42
CA ASP A 77 -13.50 5.58 -12.99
C ASP A 77 -13.53 6.64 -11.89
N GLU A 78 -14.33 6.43 -10.83
CA GLU A 78 -14.30 7.27 -9.63
C GLU A 78 -12.91 7.26 -8.96
N LEU A 79 -12.23 6.11 -8.90
CA LEU A 79 -10.86 6.02 -8.40
C LEU A 79 -9.87 6.82 -9.25
N ARG A 80 -10.01 6.80 -10.58
CA ARG A 80 -9.19 7.63 -11.48
C ARG A 80 -9.45 9.11 -11.24
N GLU A 81 -10.71 9.52 -11.10
CA GLU A 81 -11.04 10.91 -10.77
C GLU A 81 -10.43 11.35 -9.44
N ILE A 82 -10.40 10.48 -8.42
CA ILE A 82 -9.75 10.79 -7.13
C ILE A 82 -8.24 11.01 -7.31
N LEU A 83 -7.59 10.27 -8.20
CA LEU A 83 -6.16 10.46 -8.51
C LEU A 83 -5.90 11.74 -9.30
N GLU A 84 -6.76 12.06 -10.26
CA GLU A 84 -6.61 13.24 -11.13
C GLU A 84 -7.04 14.55 -10.45
N ARG A 85 -8.01 14.47 -9.52
CA ARG A 85 -8.63 15.62 -8.84
C ARG A 85 -8.81 15.34 -7.34
N PRO A 86 -7.71 15.32 -6.57
CA PRO A 86 -7.72 14.87 -5.17
C PRO A 86 -8.40 15.85 -4.20
N GLU A 87 -8.70 17.07 -4.59
CA GLU A 87 -9.26 18.11 -3.71
C GLU A 87 -10.61 17.70 -3.13
N GLY A 88 -10.71 17.72 -1.80
CA GLY A 88 -11.93 17.35 -1.09
C GLY A 88 -12.28 15.85 -1.10
N ARG A 89 -11.49 15.00 -1.78
CA ARG A 89 -11.76 13.56 -1.97
C ARG A 89 -10.94 12.65 -1.06
N GLY A 90 -10.65 13.10 0.16
CA GLY A 90 -9.78 12.38 1.10
C GLY A 90 -10.32 11.00 1.52
N ILE A 91 -9.56 9.94 1.25
CA ILE A 91 -9.93 8.56 1.61
C ILE A 91 -9.52 8.26 3.06
N ARG A 92 -10.42 7.75 3.89
CA ARG A 92 -10.10 7.36 5.27
C ARG A 92 -9.13 6.16 5.32
N PRO A 93 -8.16 6.15 6.26
CA PRO A 93 -7.22 5.03 6.36
C PRO A 93 -7.90 3.76 6.92
N ALA A 94 -7.57 2.59 6.36
CA ALA A 94 -7.93 1.29 6.92
C ALA A 94 -7.34 1.09 8.33
N SER A 95 -7.76 0.07 9.10
CA SER A 95 -7.15 -0.26 10.41
C SER A 95 -5.62 -0.44 10.32
N PRO A 96 -4.82 -0.04 11.34
CA PRO A 96 -3.38 -0.30 11.34
C PRO A 96 -3.01 -1.78 11.54
N ASP A 97 -3.91 -2.61 12.09
CA ASP A 97 -3.60 -3.95 12.61
C ASP A 97 -3.07 -4.94 11.55
N GLY A 98 -3.34 -4.64 10.27
CA GLY A 98 -2.92 -5.45 9.14
C GLY A 98 -1.66 -4.96 8.42
N LEU A 99 -1.11 -3.80 8.78
CA LEU A 99 0.02 -3.20 8.06
C LEU A 99 1.36 -3.55 8.71
N PHE A 100 2.30 -4.02 7.90
CA PHE A 100 3.68 -4.23 8.34
C PHE A 100 4.68 -3.97 7.21
N LEU A 101 5.87 -3.51 7.61
CA LEU A 101 7.02 -3.36 6.73
C LEU A 101 7.72 -4.72 6.58
N VAL A 102 7.86 -5.22 5.36
CA VAL A 102 8.51 -6.52 5.13
C VAL A 102 9.93 -6.44 4.62
N GLU A 103 10.27 -5.37 3.91
CA GLU A 103 11.60 -5.22 3.33
C GLU A 103 11.95 -3.74 3.18
N VAL A 104 13.20 -3.42 3.48
CA VAL A 104 13.84 -2.18 3.06
C VAL A 104 15.09 -2.53 2.29
N LYS A 105 15.19 -2.07 1.05
CA LYS A 105 16.36 -2.31 0.21
C LYS A 105 17.28 -1.11 0.25
N TYR A 106 18.57 -1.38 0.45
CA TYR A 106 19.64 -0.39 0.34
C TYR A 106 20.67 -0.90 -0.65
N ARG A 107 21.18 0.00 -1.50
CA ARG A 107 22.20 -0.35 -2.49
C ARG A 107 23.47 -0.85 -1.78
N GLY A 108 23.92 -2.04 -2.15
CA GLY A 108 25.15 -2.64 -1.61
C GLY A 108 25.02 -3.27 -0.21
N MET A 109 23.81 -3.27 0.38
CA MET A 109 23.56 -3.92 1.67
C MET A 109 22.59 -5.08 1.51
N ARG A 110 22.84 -6.16 2.25
CA ARG A 110 21.94 -7.30 2.35
C ARG A 110 21.66 -7.59 3.81
N PHE A 111 20.37 -7.74 4.14
CA PHE A 111 19.95 -8.14 5.47
C PHE A 111 19.67 -9.65 5.45
N PRO A 112 20.46 -10.46 6.17
CA PRO A 112 20.15 -11.87 6.28
C PRO A 112 18.83 -12.06 7.02
N ILE A 113 17.97 -12.92 6.48
CA ILE A 113 16.69 -13.24 7.11
C ILE A 113 16.90 -14.35 8.14
N ASP A 114 16.67 -14.04 9.42
CA ASP A 114 16.63 -15.06 10.46
C ASP A 114 15.42 -16.00 10.24
N ALA A 115 15.71 -17.28 10.03
CA ALA A 115 14.69 -18.27 9.70
C ALA A 115 13.69 -18.49 10.85
N ALA A 116 14.12 -18.37 12.11
CA ALA A 116 13.24 -18.53 13.26
C ALA A 116 12.30 -17.32 13.42
N ALA A 117 12.80 -16.10 13.23
CA ALA A 117 12.01 -14.88 13.21
C ALA A 117 10.98 -14.91 12.08
N LYS A 118 11.40 -15.30 10.86
CA LYS A 118 10.48 -15.49 9.73
C LYS A 118 9.37 -16.48 10.07
N ARG A 119 9.70 -17.61 10.70
CA ARG A 119 8.71 -18.63 11.09
C ARG A 119 7.72 -18.10 12.12
N ARG A 120 8.19 -17.41 13.17
CA ARG A 120 7.32 -16.77 14.18
C ARG A 120 6.38 -15.76 13.54
N PHE A 121 6.91 -14.93 12.65
CA PHE A 121 6.13 -13.92 11.93
C PHE A 121 5.06 -14.56 11.04
N LEU A 122 5.41 -15.59 10.28
CA LEU A 122 4.44 -16.32 9.44
C LEU A 122 3.36 -17.00 10.30
N SER A 123 3.73 -17.57 11.45
CA SER A 123 2.79 -18.17 12.40
C SER A 123 1.82 -17.15 12.98
N TYR A 124 2.29 -15.93 13.28
CA TYR A 124 1.43 -14.82 13.72
C TYR A 124 0.38 -14.47 12.64
N LEU A 125 0.79 -14.45 11.37
CA LEU A 125 -0.12 -14.15 10.26
C LEU A 125 -1.14 -15.26 9.99
N SER A 126 -0.75 -16.54 10.10
CA SER A 126 -1.65 -17.67 9.80
C SER A 126 -2.74 -17.90 10.85
N GLY A 127 -2.59 -17.36 12.06
CA GLY A 127 -3.59 -17.46 13.12
C GLY A 127 -4.71 -16.42 13.05
N SER A 128 -4.77 -15.58 12.00
CA SER A 128 -5.73 -14.49 11.91
C SER A 128 -6.45 -14.44 10.57
N GLU A 129 -7.78 -14.46 10.60
CA GLU A 129 -8.63 -14.11 9.45
C GLU A 129 -8.59 -12.59 9.21
N ARG A 130 -7.45 -12.06 8.79
CA ARG A 130 -7.24 -10.61 8.65
C ARG A 130 -6.84 -10.24 7.25
N LEU A 131 -7.12 -9.00 6.88
CA LEU A 131 -6.50 -8.36 5.72
C LEU A 131 -5.04 -8.02 6.08
N VAL A 132 -4.12 -8.44 5.23
CA VAL A 132 -2.68 -8.37 5.46
C VAL A 132 -2.07 -7.45 4.42
N CYS A 133 -1.47 -6.36 4.86
CA CYS A 133 -0.83 -5.36 4.01
C CYS A 133 0.66 -5.32 4.27
N ARG A 134 1.44 -5.50 3.21
CA ARG A 134 2.90 -5.50 3.24
C ARG A 134 3.38 -4.28 2.50
N ALA A 135 4.11 -3.42 3.18
CA ALA A 135 4.82 -2.33 2.53
C ALA A 135 6.28 -2.74 2.35
N MET A 136 6.83 -2.41 1.19
CA MET A 136 8.25 -2.54 0.86
C MET A 136 8.73 -1.18 0.38
N ALA A 137 9.81 -0.70 0.99
CA ALA A 137 10.43 0.56 0.61
C ALA A 137 11.81 0.28 -0.01
N GLU A 138 12.05 0.77 -1.23
CA GLU A 138 13.37 0.73 -1.84
C GLU A 138 14.07 2.09 -1.68
N MET A 139 14.96 2.18 -0.70
CA MET A 139 15.76 3.38 -0.45
C MET A 139 16.90 3.45 -1.46
N LEU A 140 16.63 3.99 -2.65
CA LEU A 140 17.70 4.48 -3.51
C LEU A 140 18.28 5.73 -2.85
N ASN A 141 19.61 5.80 -2.71
CA ASN A 141 20.32 6.92 -2.09
C ASN A 141 19.73 8.26 -2.58
N ASN A 142 18.93 8.90 -1.72
CA ASN A 142 18.32 10.18 -1.99
C ASN A 142 19.44 11.21 -2.18
N LYS A 143 19.55 11.76 -3.40
CA LYS A 143 19.67 13.20 -3.49
C LYS A 143 18.24 13.73 -3.33
N LEU A 144 17.93 14.20 -2.13
CA LEU A 144 16.80 15.11 -1.88
C LEU A 144 17.00 16.39 -2.71
#